data_AF-A0A0M3KI82-F1
#
_entry.id   AF-A0A0M3KI82-F1
#
_cell.length_a   1.000
_cell.length_b   1.000
_cell.length_c   1.000
_cell.angle_alpha   90.00
_cell.angle_beta   90.00
_cell.angle_gamma   90.00
#
_symmetry.space_group_name_H-M   'P 1'
#
loop_
_entity.id
_entity.type
_entity.pdbx_description
1 polymer ?
#
loop_
_entity_poly.entity_id
_entity_poly.type
_entity_poly.pdbx_seq_one_letter_code
_entity_poly.pdbx_strand_id
1 'polypeptide(L)'
;LFRAIQLDDKVAKSDRASVLVIFKAIMSLYCRPIQLDRNNSVATNADPYRYVPVCGLVPCQVSCMLYLLILSRQSRIRRLCASLSEFLMNFDEDKSRIDSKLLMLAEFCAEPSRAIHSFKHFAEFLSRNDRCRQLMKNVFGESSTCEKVESALSELLEQLHESNSGLSKEDAQAVQSVLERGAPLQIDTEAICDLVQKIYQIMERVLLFDDCVSDALARANTLLRVMAEHFPKCFQNETVLMVIVKILDFEDMTTVENAMKVIKLVSPRVVDDSSAEFVANHSRILRICKRIAANGNPRAAKYAV
;
A
#
# COMPACT_ATOMS: atom_id res chain seq x y z
N LEU A 1 -1.99 -17.71 -9.44
CA LEU A 1 -3.26 -18.08 -10.12
C LEU A 1 -4.04 -16.86 -10.59
N PHE A 2 -4.43 -15.90 -9.73
CA PHE A 2 -5.24 -14.73 -10.13
C PHE A 2 -4.50 -13.72 -11.05
N ARG A 3 -3.23 -13.38 -10.77
CA ARG A 3 -2.34 -12.62 -11.69
C ARG A 3 -2.21 -13.30 -13.06
N ALA A 4 -2.06 -14.63 -13.08
CA ALA A 4 -2.00 -15.41 -14.31
C ALA A 4 -3.35 -15.39 -15.08
N ILE A 5 -4.48 -15.52 -14.38
CA ILE A 5 -5.83 -15.52 -14.98
C ILE A 5 -6.23 -14.14 -15.54
N GLN A 6 -5.82 -13.04 -14.90
CA GLN A 6 -6.15 -11.70 -15.38
C GLN A 6 -5.24 -11.20 -16.51
N LEU A 7 -3.96 -11.60 -16.51
CA LEU A 7 -2.99 -11.20 -17.53
C LEU A 7 -2.97 -12.14 -18.75
N ASP A 8 -3.57 -13.33 -18.65
CA ASP A 8 -3.66 -14.26 -19.77
C ASP A 8 -4.89 -13.95 -20.64
N ASP A 9 -4.63 -13.41 -21.84
CA ASP A 9 -5.62 -13.13 -22.87
C ASP A 9 -6.33 -14.36 -23.44
N LYS A 10 -5.84 -15.56 -23.11
CA LYS A 10 -6.50 -16.83 -23.47
C LYS A 10 -7.65 -17.19 -22.52
N VAL A 11 -7.77 -16.53 -21.37
CA VAL A 11 -8.83 -16.83 -20.40
C VAL A 11 -10.13 -16.11 -20.77
N ALA A 12 -11.23 -16.85 -20.83
CA ALA A 12 -12.53 -16.32 -21.22
C ALA A 12 -13.02 -15.23 -20.26
N LYS A 13 -13.74 -14.23 -20.79
CA LYS A 13 -14.32 -13.13 -19.99
C LYS A 13 -15.23 -13.64 -18.86
N SER A 14 -15.93 -14.76 -19.08
CA SER A 14 -16.77 -15.44 -18.07
C SER A 14 -15.96 -15.93 -16.87
N ASP A 15 -14.76 -16.46 -17.11
CA ASP A 15 -13.92 -17.04 -16.06
C ASP A 15 -13.28 -15.92 -15.23
N ARG A 16 -12.86 -14.84 -15.90
CA ARG A 16 -12.41 -13.61 -15.22
C ARG A 16 -13.50 -13.02 -14.33
N ALA A 17 -14.77 -13.05 -14.77
CA ALA A 17 -15.90 -12.58 -13.98
C ALA A 17 -16.18 -13.44 -12.74
N SER A 18 -16.16 -14.77 -12.88
CA SER A 18 -16.32 -15.72 -11.76
C SER A 18 -15.22 -15.54 -10.71
N VAL A 19 -13.99 -15.34 -11.16
CA VAL A 19 -12.82 -15.10 -10.31
C VAL A 19 -12.94 -13.77 -9.55
N LEU A 20 -13.48 -12.71 -10.18
CA LEU A 20 -13.80 -11.45 -9.51
C LEU A 20 -14.90 -11.57 -8.45
N VAL A 21 -15.91 -12.43 -8.66
CA VAL A 21 -16.98 -12.68 -7.67
C VAL A 21 -16.42 -13.38 -6.43
N ILE A 22 -15.57 -14.40 -6.61
CA ILE A 22 -14.90 -15.09 -5.49
C ILE A 22 -14.02 -14.10 -4.72
N PHE A 23 -13.25 -13.28 -5.44
CA PHE A 23 -12.43 -12.24 -4.81
C PHE A 23 -13.26 -11.23 -4.01
N LYS A 24 -14.38 -10.76 -4.57
CA LYS A 24 -15.30 -9.86 -3.86
C LYS A 24 -15.81 -10.50 -2.56
N ALA A 25 -16.13 -11.79 -2.58
CA ALA A 25 -16.56 -12.52 -1.39
C ALA A 25 -15.44 -12.62 -0.35
N ILE A 26 -14.21 -12.97 -0.77
CA ILE A 26 -13.04 -13.03 0.11
C ILE A 26 -12.76 -11.66 0.73
N MET A 27 -12.69 -10.61 -0.09
CA MET A 27 -12.41 -9.26 0.41
C MET A 27 -13.50 -8.77 1.37
N SER A 28 -14.77 -9.13 1.14
CA SER A 28 -15.89 -8.79 2.04
C SER A 28 -15.71 -9.39 3.43
N LEU A 29 -15.18 -10.61 3.52
CA LEU A 29 -14.85 -11.26 4.79
C LEU A 29 -13.71 -10.55 5.54
N TYR A 30 -12.75 -9.94 4.83
CA TYR A 30 -11.63 -9.21 5.44
C TYR A 30 -12.04 -7.89 6.10
N CYS A 31 -13.22 -7.35 5.75
CA CYS A 31 -13.69 -6.07 6.28
C CYS A 31 -14.80 -6.18 7.32
N ARG A 32 -15.27 -7.40 7.64
CA ARG A 32 -16.08 -7.61 8.84
C ARG A 32 -15.26 -7.26 10.09
N PRO A 33 -15.88 -6.70 11.14
CA PRO A 33 -15.23 -6.57 12.45
C PRO A 33 -14.60 -7.90 12.86
N ILE A 34 -13.39 -7.86 13.42
CA ILE A 34 -12.49 -9.00 13.69
C ILE A 34 -13.03 -9.93 14.80
N GLN A 35 -14.34 -10.01 15.03
CA GLN A 35 -14.84 -10.56 16.28
C GLN A 35 -15.18 -12.05 16.29
N LEU A 36 -15.42 -12.76 15.18
CA LEU A 36 -15.72 -14.21 15.29
C LEU A 36 -15.39 -15.10 14.08
N ASP A 37 -15.37 -14.60 12.84
CA ASP A 37 -15.47 -15.49 11.66
C ASP A 37 -14.15 -16.11 11.15
N ARG A 38 -12.97 -15.73 11.67
CA ARG A 38 -11.69 -16.31 11.18
C ARG A 38 -11.26 -17.61 11.87
N ASN A 39 -11.86 -17.94 13.00
CA ASN A 39 -11.50 -19.16 13.74
C ASN A 39 -12.12 -20.43 13.15
N ASN A 40 -13.07 -20.31 12.21
CA ASN A 40 -13.68 -21.45 11.53
C ASN A 40 -13.49 -21.35 10.01
N SER A 41 -12.57 -22.19 9.54
CA SER A 41 -12.48 -22.80 8.20
C SER A 41 -12.34 -21.88 6.96
N VAL A 42 -11.36 -22.26 6.13
CA VAL A 42 -11.10 -21.80 4.74
C VAL A 42 -10.29 -20.50 4.56
N ALA A 43 -10.35 -19.53 5.47
CA ALA A 43 -9.68 -18.23 5.26
C ALA A 43 -8.17 -18.16 5.61
N THR A 44 -7.60 -19.19 6.23
CA THR A 44 -6.18 -19.21 6.65
C THR A 44 -5.19 -19.53 5.53
N ASN A 45 -5.64 -20.17 4.44
CA ASN A 45 -4.78 -20.50 3.28
C ASN A 45 -4.96 -19.56 2.09
N ALA A 46 -6.01 -18.73 2.10
CA ALA A 46 -6.20 -17.68 1.12
C ALA A 46 -5.63 -16.39 1.72
N ASP A 47 -4.35 -16.14 1.46
CA ASP A 47 -3.78 -14.82 1.68
C ASP A 47 -4.11 -13.95 0.44
N PRO A 48 -5.20 -13.16 0.45
CA PRO A 48 -5.61 -12.36 -0.71
C PRO A 48 -4.59 -11.26 -1.01
N TYR A 49 -3.66 -10.98 -0.07
CA TYR A 49 -2.54 -10.08 -0.32
C TYR A 49 -1.59 -10.63 -1.39
N ARG A 50 -1.59 -11.92 -1.72
CA ARG A 50 -0.66 -12.47 -2.72
C ARG A 50 -1.09 -12.36 -4.19
N TYR A 51 -2.36 -12.06 -4.49
CA TYR A 51 -2.91 -12.54 -5.77
C TYR A 51 -3.39 -11.50 -6.78
N VAL A 52 -3.75 -10.28 -6.38
CA VAL A 52 -4.36 -9.32 -7.32
C VAL A 52 -3.43 -8.15 -7.62
N PRO A 53 -2.96 -8.00 -8.87
CA PRO A 53 -2.31 -6.77 -9.31
C PRO A 53 -3.26 -5.60 -9.07
N VAL A 54 -2.74 -4.51 -8.54
CA VAL A 54 -3.48 -3.28 -8.25
C VAL A 54 -4.35 -2.83 -9.44
N CYS A 55 -3.82 -2.90 -10.65
CA CYS A 55 -4.51 -2.57 -11.90
C CYS A 55 -5.74 -3.45 -12.18
N GLY A 56 -5.75 -4.68 -11.65
CA GLY A 56 -6.85 -5.63 -11.76
C GLY A 56 -8.10 -5.26 -10.97
N LEU A 57 -8.01 -4.25 -10.09
CA LEU A 57 -9.12 -3.74 -9.28
C LEU A 57 -9.93 -2.67 -10.00
N VAL A 58 -9.34 -1.97 -10.96
CA VAL A 58 -9.96 -0.86 -11.72
C VAL A 58 -11.33 -1.23 -12.33
N PRO A 59 -11.59 -2.44 -12.83
CA PRO A 59 -12.91 -2.81 -13.36
C PRO A 59 -14.00 -3.00 -12.30
N CYS A 60 -13.68 -3.13 -11.00
CA CYS A 60 -14.63 -3.54 -9.97
C CYS A 60 -14.81 -2.51 -8.85
N GLN A 61 -15.96 -1.82 -8.82
CA GLN A 61 -16.24 -0.72 -7.88
C GLN A 61 -16.27 -1.14 -6.40
N VAL A 62 -16.96 -2.24 -6.07
CA VAL A 62 -17.06 -2.72 -4.68
C VAL A 62 -15.69 -3.17 -4.17
N SER A 63 -14.92 -3.87 -5.02
CA SER A 63 -13.57 -4.30 -4.68
C SER A 63 -12.62 -3.12 -4.50
N CYS A 64 -12.76 -2.04 -5.28
CA CYS A 64 -11.98 -0.82 -5.08
C CYS A 64 -12.18 -0.25 -3.68
N MET A 65 -13.41 0.09 -3.27
CA MET A 65 -13.68 0.73 -1.97
C MET A 65 -13.18 -0.09 -0.79
N LEU A 66 -13.35 -1.41 -0.89
CA LEU A 66 -12.93 -2.37 0.13
C LEU A 66 -11.41 -2.46 0.23
N TYR A 67 -10.75 -2.45 -0.93
CA TYR A 67 -9.30 -2.39 -1.01
C TYR A 67 -8.76 -1.11 -0.38
N LEU A 68 -9.41 0.05 -0.59
CA LEU A 68 -8.98 1.31 0.04
C LEU A 68 -8.97 1.22 1.57
N LEU A 69 -9.99 0.60 2.18
CA LEU A 69 -10.04 0.39 3.62
C LEU A 69 -8.89 -0.50 4.12
N ILE A 70 -8.60 -1.55 3.36
CA ILE A 70 -7.48 -2.47 3.65
C ILE A 70 -6.15 -1.73 3.57
N LEU A 71 -5.91 -0.95 2.51
CA LEU A 71 -4.68 -0.16 2.35
C LEU A 71 -4.49 0.87 3.45
N SER A 72 -5.57 1.53 3.85
CA SER A 72 -5.54 2.51 4.94
C SER A 72 -5.16 1.85 6.28
N ARG A 73 -5.74 0.68 6.58
CA ARG A 73 -5.39 -0.11 7.77
C ARG A 73 -3.96 -0.61 7.72
N GLN A 74 -3.55 -1.20 6.59
CA GLN A 74 -2.18 -1.68 6.37
C GLN A 74 -1.17 -0.55 6.56
N SER A 75 -1.41 0.63 5.97
CA SER A 75 -0.56 1.80 6.12
C SER A 75 -0.48 2.30 7.57
N ARG A 76 -1.59 2.24 8.32
CA ARG A 76 -1.58 2.58 9.76
C ARG A 76 -0.74 1.59 10.56
N ILE A 77 -0.91 0.28 10.36
CA ILE A 77 -0.10 -0.76 11.03
C ILE A 77 1.37 -0.57 10.67
N ARG A 78 1.70 -0.41 9.38
CA ARG A 78 3.07 -0.19 8.89
C ARG A 78 3.74 0.98 9.58
N ARG A 79 3.08 2.14 9.67
CA ARG A 79 3.61 3.33 10.36
C ARG A 79 3.81 3.10 11.86
N LEU A 80 2.93 2.35 12.52
CA LEU A 80 3.09 1.99 13.93
C LEU A 80 4.29 1.07 14.14
N CYS A 81 4.46 0.04 13.29
CA CYS A 81 5.60 -0.87 13.33
C CYS A 81 6.92 -0.15 13.03
N ALA A 82 6.96 0.71 12.01
CA ALA A 82 8.16 1.48 11.67
C ALA A 82 8.56 2.41 12.83
N SER A 83 7.60 3.14 13.42
CA SER A 83 7.84 3.98 14.60
C SER A 83 8.25 3.17 15.83
N LEU A 84 7.68 1.97 16.02
CA LEU A 84 8.09 1.07 17.10
C LEU A 84 9.56 0.65 16.91
N SER A 85 9.98 0.31 15.68
CA SER A 85 11.38 -0.03 15.37
C SER A 85 12.38 1.08 15.71
N GLU A 86 11.97 2.34 15.60
CA GLU A 86 12.81 3.49 15.96
C GLU A 86 12.99 3.60 17.47
N PHE A 87 11.89 3.51 18.25
CA PHE A 87 11.92 3.61 19.71
C PHE A 87 12.60 2.43 20.39
N LEU A 88 12.52 1.23 19.79
CA LEU A 88 13.21 0.05 20.31
C LEU A 88 14.74 0.18 20.35
N MET A 89 15.33 1.19 19.69
CA MET A 89 16.76 1.46 19.78
C MET A 89 17.17 2.00 21.16
N ASN A 90 16.26 2.70 21.86
CA ASN A 90 16.44 3.23 23.22
C ASN A 90 15.31 2.74 24.13
N PHE A 91 15.18 1.42 24.26
CA PHE A 91 14.03 0.75 24.88
C PHE A 91 13.62 1.33 26.25
N ASP A 92 14.59 1.58 27.13
CA ASP A 92 14.33 2.08 28.48
C ASP A 92 13.89 3.55 28.50
N GLU A 93 14.51 4.39 27.67
CA GLU A 93 14.21 5.83 27.61
C GLU A 93 12.86 6.10 26.91
N ASP A 94 12.54 5.34 25.87
CA ASP A 94 11.33 5.50 25.06
C ASP A 94 10.16 4.61 25.53
N LYS A 95 10.24 3.98 26.70
CA LYS A 95 9.25 3.01 27.20
C LYS A 95 7.80 3.48 27.11
N SER A 96 7.52 4.73 27.51
CA SER A 96 6.16 5.30 27.43
C SER A 96 5.63 5.43 25.99
N ARG A 97 6.52 5.73 25.03
CA ARG A 97 6.18 5.81 23.61
C ARG A 97 5.98 4.42 23.04
N ILE A 98 6.83 3.46 23.42
CA ILE A 98 6.66 2.05 23.07
C ILE A 98 5.29 1.57 23.55
N ASP A 99 4.96 1.70 24.84
CA ASP A 99 3.68 1.29 25.41
C ASP A 99 2.47 1.89 24.65
N SER A 100 2.55 3.17 24.28
CA SER A 100 1.52 3.83 23.46
C SER A 100 1.36 3.18 22.07
N LYS A 101 2.48 2.81 21.41
CA LYS A 101 2.44 2.10 20.12
C LYS A 101 1.89 0.69 20.24
N LEU A 102 2.24 -0.04 21.30
CA LEU A 102 1.72 -1.38 21.55
C LEU A 102 0.21 -1.37 21.80
N LEU A 103 -0.29 -0.37 22.54
CA LEU A 103 -1.73 -0.17 22.72
C LEU A 103 -2.45 0.03 21.38
N MET A 104 -1.91 0.91 20.53
CA MET A 104 -2.47 1.15 19.19
C MET A 104 -2.38 -0.08 18.27
N LEU A 105 -1.35 -0.92 18.40
CA LEU A 105 -1.23 -2.17 17.62
C LEU A 105 -2.23 -3.22 18.10
N ALA A 106 -2.49 -3.30 19.41
CA ALA A 106 -3.46 -4.22 19.98
C ALA A 106 -4.90 -3.94 19.52
N GLU A 107 -5.24 -2.70 19.17
CA GLU A 107 -6.54 -2.34 18.57
C GLU A 107 -6.84 -3.08 17.26
N PHE A 108 -5.80 -3.64 16.60
CA PHE A 108 -5.97 -4.42 15.38
C PHE A 108 -6.23 -5.91 15.64
N CYS A 109 -6.31 -6.35 16.90
CA CYS A 109 -6.62 -7.73 17.28
C CYS A 109 -8.10 -7.91 17.65
N ALA A 110 -8.57 -9.16 17.65
CA ALA A 110 -9.95 -9.50 18.05
C ALA A 110 -10.24 -9.11 19.52
N GLU A 111 -9.25 -9.35 20.38
CA GLU A 111 -9.30 -9.12 21.82
C GLU A 111 -8.16 -8.17 22.23
N PRO A 112 -8.32 -6.84 22.05
CA PRO A 112 -7.25 -5.88 22.30
C PRO A 112 -6.66 -5.97 23.71
N SER A 113 -7.50 -6.16 24.73
CA SER A 113 -7.07 -6.25 26.13
C SER A 113 -6.08 -7.40 26.38
N ARG A 114 -6.24 -8.53 25.68
CA ARG A 114 -5.30 -9.66 25.75
C ARG A 114 -4.08 -9.42 24.88
N ALA A 115 -4.28 -8.88 23.68
CA ALA A 115 -3.21 -8.63 22.72
C ALA A 115 -2.15 -7.64 23.22
N ILE A 116 -2.50 -6.69 24.09
CA ILE A 116 -1.53 -5.75 24.69
C ILE A 116 -0.37 -6.51 25.36
N HIS A 117 -0.67 -7.60 26.07
CA HIS A 117 0.35 -8.41 26.73
C HIS A 117 1.28 -9.08 25.72
N SER A 118 0.72 -9.68 24.66
CA SER A 118 1.47 -10.27 23.56
C SER A 118 2.40 -9.27 22.87
N PHE A 119 1.92 -8.04 22.66
CA PHE A 119 2.74 -6.96 22.08
C PHE A 119 3.85 -6.48 23.01
N LYS A 120 3.65 -6.50 24.34
CA LYS A 120 4.72 -6.21 25.31
C LYS A 120 5.82 -7.27 25.27
N HIS A 121 5.43 -8.55 25.29
CA HIS A 121 6.38 -9.66 25.12
C HIS A 121 7.14 -9.56 23.80
N PHE A 122 6.45 -9.20 22.71
CA PHE A 122 7.10 -8.98 21.42
C PHE A 122 8.10 -7.81 21.43
N ALA A 123 7.77 -6.71 22.11
CA ALA A 123 8.69 -5.58 22.24
C ALA A 123 9.95 -5.95 23.04
N GLU A 124 9.80 -6.75 24.10
CA GLU A 124 10.93 -7.30 24.87
C GLU A 124 11.76 -8.30 24.07
N PHE A 125 11.12 -9.14 23.25
CA PHE A 125 11.81 -10.02 22.31
C PHE A 125 12.65 -9.20 21.31
N LEU A 126 12.05 -8.18 20.70
CA LEU A 126 12.73 -7.31 19.75
C LEU A 126 13.88 -6.53 20.40
N SER A 127 13.75 -6.06 21.64
CA SER A 127 14.81 -5.29 22.30
C SER A 127 16.10 -6.11 22.52
N ARG A 128 15.98 -7.44 22.54
CA ARG A 128 17.11 -8.37 22.71
C ARG A 128 17.60 -8.99 21.39
N ASN A 129 16.87 -8.82 20.29
CA ASN A 129 17.17 -9.48 19.01
C ASN A 129 17.36 -8.45 17.88
N ASP A 130 18.61 -8.07 17.64
CA ASP A 130 19.02 -7.09 16.62
C ASP A 130 18.61 -7.50 15.20
N ARG A 131 18.70 -8.81 14.89
CA ARG A 131 18.29 -9.35 13.59
C ARG A 131 16.80 -9.12 13.36
N CYS A 132 15.96 -9.46 14.33
CA CYS A 132 14.52 -9.25 14.23
C CYS A 132 14.15 -7.78 14.14
N ARG A 133 14.87 -6.87 14.83
CA ARG A 133 14.67 -5.42 14.63
C ARG A 133 14.99 -4.98 13.21
N GLN A 134 16.07 -5.50 12.63
CA GLN A 134 16.43 -5.20 11.24
C GLN A 134 15.41 -5.77 10.25
N LEU A 135 14.90 -6.98 10.47
CA LEU A 135 13.82 -7.56 9.66
C LEU A 135 12.56 -6.69 9.75
N MET A 136 12.17 -6.22 10.94
CA MET A 136 11.02 -5.33 11.13
C MET A 136 11.20 -4.02 10.34
N LYS A 137 12.41 -3.43 10.35
CA LYS A 137 12.75 -2.27 9.50
C LYS A 137 12.65 -2.58 8.00
N ASN A 138 13.08 -3.77 7.57
CA ASN A 138 13.02 -4.16 6.16
C ASN A 138 11.57 -4.38 5.69
N VAL A 139 10.70 -4.94 6.55
CA VAL A 139 9.28 -5.18 6.24
C VAL A 139 8.48 -3.88 6.21
N PHE A 140 8.66 -3.00 7.21
CA PHE A 140 7.79 -1.82 7.38
C PHE A 140 8.44 -0.48 7.01
N GLY A 141 9.70 -0.51 6.56
CA GLY A 141 10.46 0.65 6.11
C GLY A 141 9.92 1.30 4.84
N GLU A 142 10.66 2.29 4.33
CA GLU A 142 10.19 3.18 3.27
C GLU A 142 10.53 2.72 1.84
N SER A 143 11.38 1.71 1.65
CA SER A 143 12.04 1.47 0.35
C SER A 143 12.44 0.01 0.10
N SER A 144 11.51 -0.92 0.35
CA SER A 144 11.65 -2.33 0.00
C SER A 144 10.68 -2.74 -1.11
N THR A 145 11.12 -3.62 -2.00
CA THR A 145 10.26 -4.26 -3.00
C THR A 145 9.37 -5.30 -2.33
N CYS A 146 8.23 -5.67 -2.94
CA CYS A 146 7.34 -6.68 -2.35
C CYS A 146 8.09 -7.99 -2.05
N GLU A 147 9.00 -8.41 -2.93
CA GLU A 147 9.83 -9.62 -2.76
C GLU A 147 10.74 -9.53 -1.52
N LYS A 148 11.40 -8.38 -1.31
CA LYS A 148 12.26 -8.17 -0.13
C LYS A 148 11.44 -8.11 1.15
N VAL A 149 10.26 -7.50 1.10
CA VAL A 149 9.31 -7.47 2.22
C VAL A 149 8.87 -8.89 2.55
N GLU A 150 8.53 -9.70 1.56
CA GLU A 150 8.09 -11.08 1.75
C GLU A 150 9.19 -11.91 2.40
N SER A 151 10.40 -11.89 1.86
CA SER A 151 11.54 -12.62 2.43
C SER A 151 11.83 -12.19 3.88
N ALA A 152 11.84 -10.89 4.16
CA ALA A 152 12.08 -10.39 5.51
C ALA A 152 10.96 -10.72 6.49
N LEU A 153 9.70 -10.72 6.02
CA LEU A 153 8.54 -11.10 6.83
C LEU A 153 8.59 -12.60 7.15
N SER A 154 8.83 -13.45 6.16
CA SER A 154 8.93 -14.89 6.37
C SER A 154 10.00 -15.24 7.41
N GLU A 155 11.20 -14.67 7.28
CA GLU A 155 12.27 -14.89 8.26
C GLU A 155 11.88 -14.36 9.66
N LEU A 156 11.24 -13.19 9.75
CA LEU A 156 10.78 -12.65 11.03
C LEU A 156 9.73 -13.57 11.69
N LEU A 157 8.80 -14.10 10.92
CA LEU A 157 7.78 -15.02 11.41
C LEU A 157 8.38 -16.35 11.87
N GLU A 158 9.38 -16.88 11.16
CA GLU A 158 10.13 -18.06 11.59
C GLU A 158 10.77 -17.83 12.97
N GLN A 159 11.47 -16.71 13.13
CA GLN A 159 12.11 -16.31 14.39
C GLN A 159 11.12 -16.16 15.55
N LEU A 160 9.89 -15.69 15.28
CA LEU A 160 8.84 -15.57 16.31
C LEU A 160 8.35 -16.93 16.84
N HIS A 161 8.42 -17.98 16.02
CA HIS A 161 7.95 -19.32 16.38
C HIS A 161 9.06 -20.27 16.81
N GLU A 162 10.32 -19.82 16.81
CA GLU A 162 11.42 -20.60 17.36
C GLU A 162 11.22 -20.85 18.85
N SER A 163 11.58 -22.06 19.31
CA SER A 163 11.39 -22.46 20.71
C SER A 163 12.25 -21.66 21.70
N ASN A 164 13.32 -21.03 21.22
CA ASN A 164 14.22 -20.17 22.00
C ASN A 164 13.74 -18.70 22.10
N SER A 165 12.68 -18.32 21.37
CA SER A 165 12.21 -16.92 21.28
C SER A 165 11.71 -16.37 22.62
N GLY A 166 11.32 -17.25 23.53
CA GLY A 166 10.70 -16.88 24.81
C GLY A 166 9.25 -16.40 24.69
N LEU A 167 8.68 -16.40 23.47
CA LEU A 167 7.28 -16.07 23.23
C LEU A 167 6.41 -17.31 23.40
N SER A 168 5.23 -17.13 24.00
CA SER A 168 4.21 -18.18 23.97
C SER A 168 3.65 -18.32 22.54
N LYS A 169 3.10 -19.50 22.22
CA LYS A 169 2.45 -19.72 20.92
C LYS A 169 1.30 -18.73 20.67
N GLU A 170 0.57 -18.37 21.73
CA GLU A 170 -0.50 -17.37 21.66
C GLU A 170 0.05 -15.97 21.34
N ASP A 171 1.13 -15.57 22.01
CA ASP A 171 1.77 -14.28 21.76
C ASP A 171 2.29 -14.16 20.32
N ALA A 172 2.99 -15.20 19.84
CA ALA A 172 3.50 -15.24 18.48
C ALA A 172 2.37 -15.16 17.44
N GLN A 173 1.25 -15.86 17.65
CA GLN A 173 0.09 -15.81 16.74
C GLN A 173 -0.59 -14.45 16.72
N ALA A 174 -0.77 -13.81 17.88
CA ALA A 174 -1.38 -12.48 17.95
C ALA A 174 -0.54 -11.44 17.20
N VAL A 175 0.78 -11.50 17.36
CA VAL A 175 1.73 -10.61 16.69
C VAL A 175 1.78 -10.89 15.19
N GLN A 176 1.96 -12.15 14.78
CA GLN A 176 2.00 -12.58 13.38
C GLN A 176 0.80 -12.02 12.60
N SER A 177 -0.41 -12.19 13.14
CA SER A 177 -1.65 -11.72 12.50
C SER A 177 -1.62 -10.22 12.18
N VAL A 178 -1.04 -9.39 13.04
CA VAL A 178 -0.91 -7.95 12.79
C VAL A 178 0.22 -7.66 11.80
N LEU A 179 1.37 -8.33 11.94
CA LEU A 179 2.51 -8.11 11.05
C LEU A 179 2.17 -8.46 9.60
N GLU A 180 1.54 -9.61 9.35
CA GLU A 180 1.09 -10.02 8.02
C GLU A 180 0.13 -9.01 7.38
N ARG A 181 -0.80 -8.44 8.17
CA ARG A 181 -1.74 -7.41 7.69
C ARG A 181 -1.10 -6.04 7.48
N GLY A 182 0.01 -5.76 8.12
CA GLY A 182 0.75 -4.50 7.95
C GLY A 182 1.75 -4.53 6.81
N ALA A 183 2.22 -5.71 6.39
CA ALA A 183 3.28 -5.87 5.41
C ALA A 183 2.80 -5.49 4.00
N PRO A 184 3.48 -4.57 3.28
CA PRO A 184 3.06 -4.09 1.96
C PRO A 184 3.44 -5.07 0.83
N LEU A 185 2.81 -6.25 0.78
CA LEU A 185 3.13 -7.32 -0.19
C LEU A 185 2.56 -7.10 -1.61
N GLN A 186 1.82 -6.00 -1.82
CA GLN A 186 1.15 -5.69 -3.10
C GLN A 186 1.51 -4.33 -3.67
N ILE A 187 2.20 -3.51 -2.89
CA ILE A 187 2.44 -2.12 -3.23
C ILE A 187 3.92 -1.85 -3.09
N ASP A 188 4.55 -1.76 -4.24
CA ASP A 188 5.88 -1.22 -4.42
C ASP A 188 5.87 -0.30 -5.66
N THR A 189 7.06 0.16 -6.04
CA THR A 189 7.23 1.02 -7.20
C THR A 189 6.74 0.40 -8.51
N GLU A 190 6.89 -0.92 -8.71
CA GLU A 190 6.43 -1.60 -9.92
C GLU A 190 4.91 -1.55 -10.01
N ALA A 191 4.22 -1.84 -8.90
CA ALA A 191 2.76 -1.74 -8.84
C ALA A 191 2.24 -0.32 -9.15
N ILE A 192 2.96 0.72 -8.69
CA ILE A 192 2.62 2.12 -9.02
C ILE A 192 2.88 2.42 -10.50
N CYS A 193 4.01 1.98 -11.06
CA CYS A 193 4.31 2.11 -12.49
C CYS A 193 3.20 1.53 -13.36
N ASP A 194 2.78 0.30 -13.06
CA ASP A 194 1.70 -0.37 -13.79
C ASP A 194 0.38 0.43 -13.70
N LEU A 195 0.06 0.97 -12.52
CA LEU A 195 -1.17 1.73 -12.31
C LEU A 195 -1.17 3.05 -13.07
N VAL A 196 -0.08 3.82 -13.03
CA VAL A 196 -0.01 5.10 -13.76
C VAL A 196 -0.01 4.87 -15.27
N GLN A 197 0.67 3.83 -15.75
CA GLN A 197 0.63 3.46 -17.17
C GLN A 197 -0.79 3.05 -17.60
N LYS A 198 -1.49 2.27 -16.75
CA LYS A 198 -2.87 1.89 -17.01
C LYS A 198 -3.80 3.10 -17.09
N ILE A 199 -3.64 4.07 -16.20
CA ILE A 199 -4.40 5.33 -16.22
C ILE A 199 -4.15 6.08 -17.52
N TYR A 200 -2.89 6.25 -17.89
CA TYR A 200 -2.52 6.91 -19.15
C TYR A 200 -3.15 6.21 -20.37
N GLN A 201 -3.09 4.87 -20.45
CA GLN A 201 -3.73 4.09 -21.52
C GLN A 201 -5.27 4.23 -21.54
N ILE A 202 -5.91 4.30 -20.37
CA ILE A 202 -7.35 4.53 -20.26
C ILE A 202 -7.68 5.90 -20.82
N MET A 203 -6.90 6.93 -20.48
CA MET A 203 -7.11 8.29 -20.96
C MET A 203 -6.92 8.44 -22.47
N GLU A 204 -5.89 7.81 -23.05
CA GLU A 204 -5.70 7.78 -24.51
C GLU A 204 -6.93 7.19 -25.22
N ARG A 205 -7.65 6.25 -24.58
CA ARG A 205 -8.88 5.68 -25.11
C ARG A 205 -10.12 6.54 -24.88
N VAL A 206 -10.20 7.30 -23.78
CA VAL A 206 -11.32 8.25 -23.55
C VAL A 206 -11.37 9.29 -24.68
N LEU A 207 -10.20 9.78 -25.13
CA LEU A 207 -10.12 10.69 -26.29
C LEU A 207 -10.69 10.09 -27.59
N LEU A 208 -10.82 8.76 -27.66
CA LEU A 208 -11.29 8.03 -28.83
C LEU A 208 -12.73 7.49 -28.66
N PHE A 209 -13.21 7.28 -27.44
CA PHE A 209 -14.50 6.64 -27.13
C PHE A 209 -15.11 7.22 -25.82
N ASP A 210 -16.29 7.86 -25.92
CA ASP A 210 -16.78 8.83 -24.93
C ASP A 210 -17.33 8.21 -23.62
N ASP A 211 -18.25 7.23 -23.68
CA ASP A 211 -19.09 6.97 -22.48
C ASP A 211 -18.65 5.80 -21.57
N CYS A 212 -18.11 4.70 -22.07
CA CYS A 212 -17.86 3.50 -21.25
C CYS A 212 -16.56 3.54 -20.42
N VAL A 213 -15.68 4.51 -20.65
CA VAL A 213 -14.31 4.53 -20.12
C VAL A 213 -14.16 5.48 -18.91
N SER A 214 -15.08 6.44 -18.76
CA SER A 214 -15.07 7.46 -17.70
C SER A 214 -15.10 6.88 -16.28
N ASP A 215 -15.96 5.88 -16.06
CA ASP A 215 -16.09 5.18 -14.77
C ASP A 215 -14.82 4.43 -14.35
N ALA A 216 -14.14 3.81 -15.31
CA ALA A 216 -12.88 3.12 -15.06
C ALA A 216 -11.77 4.11 -14.72
N LEU A 217 -11.72 5.25 -15.40
CA LEU A 217 -10.77 6.32 -15.12
C LEU A 217 -10.98 6.92 -13.74
N ALA A 218 -12.23 7.18 -13.35
CA ALA A 218 -12.57 7.71 -12.02
C ALA A 218 -12.11 6.76 -10.89
N ARG A 219 -12.32 5.45 -11.06
CA ARG A 219 -11.85 4.43 -10.10
C ARG A 219 -10.33 4.34 -10.05
N ALA A 220 -9.66 4.34 -11.21
CA ALA A 220 -8.20 4.29 -11.28
C ALA A 220 -7.56 5.52 -10.63
N ASN A 221 -8.09 6.72 -10.89
CA ASN A 221 -7.66 7.96 -10.25
C ASN A 221 -7.87 7.94 -8.73
N THR A 222 -8.99 7.37 -8.26
CA THR A 222 -9.24 7.21 -6.82
C THR A 222 -8.22 6.28 -6.18
N LEU A 223 -7.92 5.16 -6.83
CA LEU A 223 -6.92 4.19 -6.37
C LEU A 223 -5.52 4.82 -6.33
N LEU A 224 -5.12 5.52 -7.38
CA LEU A 224 -3.82 6.22 -7.45
C LEU A 224 -3.67 7.25 -6.33
N ARG A 225 -4.73 8.01 -6.03
CA ARG A 225 -4.72 8.99 -4.94
C ARG A 225 -4.52 8.34 -3.58
N VAL A 226 -5.23 7.23 -3.30
CA VAL A 226 -5.07 6.52 -2.02
C VAL A 226 -3.68 5.90 -1.90
N MET A 227 -3.12 5.41 -3.00
CA MET A 227 -1.73 4.95 -3.03
C MET A 227 -0.74 6.08 -2.74
N ALA A 228 -0.94 7.25 -3.34
CA ALA A 228 -0.13 8.42 -3.04
C ALA A 228 -0.22 8.85 -1.57
N GLU A 229 -1.40 8.75 -0.96
CA GLU A 229 -1.62 9.11 0.44
C GLU A 229 -0.95 8.13 1.41
N HIS A 230 -0.96 6.83 1.10
CA HIS A 230 -0.54 5.79 2.04
C HIS A 230 0.86 5.21 1.75
N PHE A 231 1.34 5.34 0.51
CA PHE A 231 2.60 4.83 -0.01
C PHE A 231 3.33 5.86 -0.91
N PRO A 232 3.52 7.11 -0.46
CA PRO A 232 4.06 8.19 -1.30
C PRO A 232 5.47 7.88 -1.84
N LYS A 233 6.26 7.10 -1.12
CA LYS A 233 7.64 6.75 -1.49
C LYS A 233 7.71 5.86 -2.74
N CYS A 234 6.69 5.04 -2.98
CA CYS A 234 6.63 4.20 -4.18
C CYS A 234 6.51 5.01 -5.48
N PHE A 235 6.19 6.31 -5.39
CA PHE A 235 6.13 7.24 -6.52
C PHE A 235 7.46 7.92 -6.83
N GLN A 236 8.50 7.73 -6.00
CA GLN A 236 9.83 8.30 -6.22
C GLN A 236 10.60 7.47 -7.25
N ASN A 237 10.10 7.44 -8.48
CA ASN A 237 10.67 6.66 -9.58
C ASN A 237 10.53 7.42 -10.91
N GLU A 238 11.56 7.34 -11.76
CA GLU A 238 11.62 8.09 -13.02
C GLU A 238 10.49 7.75 -13.98
N THR A 239 10.10 6.48 -14.08
CA THR A 239 9.02 6.02 -14.96
C THR A 239 7.68 6.55 -14.45
N VAL A 240 7.46 6.53 -13.13
CA VAL A 240 6.26 7.11 -12.53
C VAL A 240 6.17 8.61 -12.83
N LEU A 241 7.25 9.36 -12.62
CA LEU A 241 7.29 10.79 -12.90
C LEU A 241 7.09 11.09 -14.39
N MET A 242 7.73 10.33 -15.28
CA MET A 242 7.56 10.47 -16.73
C MET A 242 6.10 10.29 -17.14
N VAL A 243 5.42 9.26 -16.64
CA VAL A 243 4.01 9.02 -16.98
C VAL A 243 3.11 10.09 -16.39
N ILE A 244 3.37 10.57 -15.17
CA ILE A 244 2.65 11.70 -14.59
C ILE A 244 2.82 12.96 -15.45
N VAL A 245 4.02 13.25 -15.94
CA VAL A 245 4.25 14.37 -16.87
C VAL A 245 3.41 14.22 -18.13
N LYS A 246 3.34 13.02 -18.72
CA LYS A 246 2.48 12.77 -19.90
C LYS A 246 1.00 12.99 -19.58
N ILE A 247 0.53 12.56 -18.40
CA ILE A 247 -0.84 12.80 -17.93
C ILE A 247 -1.12 14.31 -17.79
N LEU A 248 -0.14 15.10 -17.35
CA LEU A 248 -0.26 16.56 -17.23
C LEU A 248 -0.25 17.31 -18.56
N ASP A 249 0.16 16.68 -19.65
CA ASP A 249 0.10 17.27 -20.99
C ASP A 249 -1.33 17.21 -21.59
N PHE A 250 -2.27 16.49 -20.97
CA PHE A 250 -3.67 16.47 -21.40
C PHE A 250 -4.35 17.82 -21.10
N GLU A 251 -5.25 18.22 -22.01
CA GLU A 251 -6.04 19.46 -21.88
C GLU A 251 -7.23 19.33 -20.91
N ASP A 252 -7.65 18.09 -20.59
CA ASP A 252 -8.74 17.84 -19.63
C ASP A 252 -8.35 18.29 -18.20
N MET A 253 -9.00 19.35 -17.74
CA MET A 253 -8.76 19.94 -16.43
C MET A 253 -9.09 19.00 -15.27
N THR A 254 -10.01 18.05 -15.43
CA THR A 254 -10.34 17.08 -14.36
C THR A 254 -9.17 16.13 -14.11
N THR A 255 -8.57 15.63 -15.20
CA THR A 255 -7.37 14.81 -15.16
C THR A 255 -6.21 15.59 -14.55
N VAL A 256 -5.95 16.80 -15.04
CA VAL A 256 -4.85 17.65 -14.53
C VAL A 256 -5.03 17.92 -13.03
N GLU A 257 -6.24 18.20 -12.57
CA GLU A 257 -6.54 18.38 -11.15
C GLU A 257 -6.21 17.11 -10.33
N ASN A 258 -6.58 15.93 -10.82
CA ASN A 258 -6.29 14.66 -10.14
C ASN A 258 -4.80 14.36 -10.08
N ALA A 259 -4.06 14.56 -11.18
CA ALA A 259 -2.61 14.41 -11.21
C ALA A 259 -1.91 15.40 -10.25
N MET A 260 -2.38 16.65 -10.17
CA MET A 260 -1.85 17.65 -9.23
C MET A 260 -2.07 17.26 -7.78
N LYS A 261 -3.23 16.67 -7.43
CA LYS A 261 -3.47 16.12 -6.09
C LYS A 261 -2.46 15.02 -5.73
N VAL A 262 -2.19 14.11 -6.66
CA VAL A 262 -1.20 13.05 -6.49
C VAL A 262 0.19 13.66 -6.27
N ILE A 263 0.61 14.60 -7.13
CA ILE A 263 1.91 15.28 -7.02
C ILE A 263 2.08 15.97 -5.67
N LYS A 264 1.03 16.64 -5.17
CA LYS A 264 1.04 17.25 -3.84
C LYS A 264 1.24 16.22 -2.72
N LEU A 265 0.53 15.10 -2.79
CA LEU A 265 0.60 14.03 -1.78
C LEU A 265 1.98 13.35 -1.78
N VAL A 266 2.54 13.09 -2.96
CA VAL A 266 3.82 12.38 -3.08
C VAL A 266 5.02 13.29 -2.87
N SER A 267 4.89 14.58 -3.21
CA SER A 267 5.92 15.61 -3.17
C SER A 267 7.27 15.05 -3.65
N PRO A 268 7.44 14.80 -4.97
CA PRO A 268 8.66 14.19 -5.48
C PRO A 268 9.85 15.09 -5.14
N ARG A 269 10.94 14.50 -4.64
CA ARG A 269 12.15 15.25 -4.25
C ARG A 269 13.35 14.72 -5.00
N VAL A 270 14.13 15.63 -5.56
CA VAL A 270 15.47 15.31 -6.06
C VAL A 270 16.39 15.12 -4.86
N VAL A 271 16.98 13.94 -4.77
CA VAL A 271 18.06 13.59 -3.84
C VAL A 271 19.36 13.37 -4.61
N ASP A 272 20.50 13.33 -3.93
CA ASP A 272 21.84 13.30 -4.57
C ASP A 272 22.01 12.14 -5.57
N ASP A 273 21.40 10.98 -5.30
CA ASP A 273 21.48 9.78 -6.16
C ASP A 273 20.37 9.71 -7.24
N SER A 274 19.65 10.80 -7.50
CA SER A 274 18.57 10.78 -8.51
C SER A 274 19.13 10.66 -9.93
N SER A 275 18.48 9.86 -10.78
CA SER A 275 18.84 9.79 -12.20
C SER A 275 18.65 11.13 -12.91
N ALA A 276 19.41 11.38 -13.98
CA ALA A 276 19.26 12.60 -14.79
C ALA A 276 17.83 12.72 -15.36
N GLU A 277 17.21 11.60 -15.72
CA GLU A 277 15.83 11.53 -16.20
C GLU A 277 14.82 11.92 -15.12
N PHE A 278 15.01 11.44 -13.89
CA PHE A 278 14.19 11.84 -12.75
C PHE A 278 14.26 13.37 -12.54
N VAL A 279 15.47 13.94 -12.55
CA VAL A 279 15.69 15.40 -12.39
C VAL A 279 15.02 16.19 -13.52
N ALA A 280 15.13 15.73 -14.76
CA ALA A 280 14.51 16.37 -15.92
C ALA A 280 12.98 16.35 -15.82
N ASN A 281 12.39 15.20 -15.47
CA ASN A 281 10.94 15.05 -15.28
C ASN A 281 10.44 15.90 -14.10
N HIS A 282 11.13 15.89 -12.96
CA HIS A 282 10.82 16.74 -11.82
C HIS A 282 10.84 18.23 -12.20
N SER A 283 11.87 18.68 -12.92
CA SER A 283 11.97 20.07 -13.40
C SER A 283 10.85 20.44 -14.37
N ARG A 284 10.38 19.49 -15.18
CA ARG A 284 9.22 19.68 -16.06
C ARG A 284 7.92 19.80 -15.26
N ILE A 285 7.71 18.96 -14.24
CA ILE A 285 6.57 19.09 -13.31
C ILE A 285 6.55 20.49 -12.71
N LEU A 286 7.68 21.00 -12.18
CA LEU A 286 7.75 22.34 -11.59
C LEU A 286 7.36 23.45 -12.57
N ARG A 287 7.78 23.35 -13.85
CA ARG A 287 7.37 24.31 -14.89
C ARG A 287 5.87 24.25 -15.17
N ILE A 288 5.31 23.04 -15.22
CA ILE A 288 3.86 22.84 -15.40
C ILE A 288 3.08 23.41 -14.20
N CYS A 289 3.54 23.17 -12.96
CA CYS A 289 2.94 23.73 -11.76
C CYS A 289 2.94 25.26 -11.80
N LYS A 290 4.05 25.91 -12.15
CA LYS A 290 4.11 27.37 -12.31
C LYS A 290 3.10 27.90 -13.34
N ARG A 291 2.98 27.21 -14.49
CA ARG A 291 2.00 27.56 -15.54
C ARG A 291 0.56 27.42 -15.03
N ILE A 292 0.24 26.33 -14.34
CA ILE A 292 -1.11 26.07 -13.79
C ILE A 292 -1.44 27.02 -12.64
N ALA A 293 -0.48 27.36 -11.79
CA ALA A 293 -0.66 28.33 -10.71
C ALA A 293 -1.02 29.72 -11.26
N ALA A 294 -0.43 30.12 -12.39
CA ALA A 294 -0.71 31.41 -13.03
C ALA A 294 -2.00 31.42 -13.87
N ASN A 295 -2.24 30.36 -14.66
CA ASN A 295 -3.22 30.37 -15.74
C ASN A 295 -4.28 29.26 -15.64
N GLY A 296 -4.20 28.38 -14.64
CA GLY A 296 -5.12 27.26 -14.46
C GLY A 296 -6.42 27.68 -13.77
N ASN A 297 -7.38 26.75 -13.72
CA ASN A 297 -8.59 26.97 -12.92
C ASN A 297 -8.26 27.01 -11.41
N PRO A 298 -9.13 27.61 -10.57
CA PRO A 298 -8.85 27.77 -9.13
C PRO A 298 -8.55 26.47 -8.38
N ARG A 299 -9.15 25.34 -8.81
CA ARG A 299 -8.93 24.04 -8.15
C ARG A 299 -7.55 23.49 -8.46
N ALA A 300 -7.14 23.48 -9.73
CA ALA A 300 -5.83 23.02 -10.15
C ALA A 300 -4.72 23.95 -9.63
N ALA A 301 -4.93 25.27 -9.68
CA ALA A 301 -3.99 26.26 -9.14
C ALA A 301 -3.73 26.06 -7.64
N LYS A 302 -4.77 25.74 -6.84
CA LYS A 302 -4.63 25.42 -5.41
C LYS A 302 -3.68 24.26 -5.12
N TYR A 303 -3.58 23.28 -6.01
CA TYR A 303 -2.68 22.12 -5.83
C TYR A 303 -1.30 22.35 -6.44
N ALA A 304 -1.19 23.27 -7.41
CA ALA A 304 0.06 23.61 -8.08
C ALA A 304 0.95 24.57 -7.28
N VAL A 305 0.36 25.40 -6.40
CA VAL A 305 1.05 26.23 -5.40
C VAL A 305 1.46 25.38 -4.20
#